data_AF-Q5MMN8-F1
#
_entry.id   AF-Q5MMN8-F1
#
_cell.length_a   1.000
_cell.length_b   1.000
_cell.length_c   1.000
_cell.angle_alpha   90.00
_cell.angle_beta   90.00
_cell.angle_gamma   90.00
#
_symmetry.space_group_name_H-M   'P 1'
#
loop_
_entity.id
_entity.type
_entity.pdbx_description
1 polymer ?
#
loop_
_entity_poly.entity_id
_entity_poly.type
_entity_poly.pdbx_seq_one_letter_code
_entity_poly.pdbx_strand_id
1 'polypeptide(L)' 'MVGATVTVDDVRKGERPTGPATVLAIGTATRATCVLHVACPVYYFRLTNNDHLTALKD' A
#
# COMPACT_ATOMS: atom_id res chain seq x y z
N MET A 1 41.28 -17.32 31.42
CA MET A 1 40.61 -16.20 30.73
C MET A 1 39.12 -16.43 30.85
N VAL A 2 38.42 -15.67 31.68
CA VAL A 2 36.95 -15.73 31.73
C VAL A 2 36.46 -15.02 30.47
N GLY A 3 35.96 -15.80 29.50
CA GLY A 3 35.24 -15.23 28.36
C GLY A 3 33.99 -14.54 28.90
N ALA A 4 33.81 -13.27 28.55
CA ALA A 4 32.63 -12.52 28.96
C ALA A 4 31.38 -13.29 28.53
N THR A 5 30.59 -13.73 29.50
CA THR A 5 29.30 -14.38 29.26
C THR A 5 28.32 -13.30 28.83
N VAL A 6 28.18 -13.11 27.53
CA VAL A 6 27.18 -12.20 26.98
C VAL A 6 25.80 -12.70 27.40
N THR A 7 25.05 -11.85 28.10
CA THR A 7 23.70 -12.19 28.54
C THR A 7 22.68 -11.84 27.46
N VAL A 8 21.51 -12.47 27.53
CA VAL A 8 20.40 -12.15 26.61
C VAL A 8 19.96 -10.68 26.72
N ASP A 9 20.09 -10.07 27.90
CA ASP A 9 19.78 -8.65 28.12
C ASP A 9 20.79 -7.71 27.44
N ASP A 10 22.07 -8.08 27.41
CA ASP A 10 23.12 -7.28 26.76
C ASP A 10 22.90 -7.24 25.24
N VAL A 11 22.57 -8.38 24.65
CA VAL A 11 22.22 -8.48 23.21
C VAL A 11 20.97 -7.66 22.92
N ARG A 12 19.91 -7.85 23.73
CA ARG A 12 18.62 -7.14 23.57
C ARG A 12 18.76 -5.61 23.63
N LYS A 13 19.65 -5.10 24.49
CA LYS A 13 19.90 -3.66 24.62
C LYS A 13 20.70 -3.11 23.43
N GLY A 14 21.69 -3.86 22.93
CA GLY A 14 22.50 -3.44 21.78
C GLY A 14 21.72 -3.37 20.46
N GLU A 15 20.69 -4.20 20.29
CA GLU A 15 19.87 -4.25 19.07
C GLU A 15 18.69 -3.27 19.05
N ARG A 16 18.30 -2.74 20.23
CA ARG A 16 17.08 -1.91 20.34
C ARG A 16 17.32 -0.50 19.76
N PRO A 17 16.38 0.02 18.95
CA PRO A 17 16.42 1.41 18.56
C PRO A 17 16.08 2.31 19.75
N THR A 18 16.82 3.42 19.89
CA THR A 18 16.67 4.38 21.00
C THR A 18 15.58 5.43 20.74
N GLY A 19 15.06 5.52 19.52
CA GLY A 19 14.15 6.59 19.08
C GLY A 19 12.72 6.13 18.75
N PRO A 20 11.78 7.07 18.63
CA PRO A 20 10.43 6.78 18.16
C PRO A 20 10.45 6.34 16.68
N ALA A 21 9.49 5.50 16.29
CA ALA A 21 9.32 5.11 14.90
C ALA A 21 8.95 6.32 14.04
N THR A 22 9.66 6.51 12.92
CA THR A 22 9.45 7.65 12.01
C THR A 22 9.27 7.12 10.58
N VAL A 23 8.34 7.71 9.83
CA VAL A 23 8.17 7.40 8.40
C VAL A 23 9.35 8.00 7.63
N LEU A 24 10.15 7.15 7.00
CA LEU A 24 11.32 7.60 6.22
C LEU A 24 10.97 7.97 4.77
N ALA A 25 10.00 7.28 4.17
CA ALA A 25 9.50 7.57 2.84
C ALA A 25 8.12 6.95 2.60
N ILE A 26 7.35 7.57 1.71
CA ILE A 26 6.12 6.99 1.15
C ILE A 26 6.22 7.09 -0.36
N GLY A 27 6.07 5.95 -1.04
CA GLY A 27 6.01 5.88 -2.49
C GLY A 27 4.65 5.36 -2.94
N THR A 28 4.00 6.07 -3.86
CA THR A 28 2.75 5.64 -4.51
C THR A 28 2.91 5.68 -6.02
N ALA A 29 2.32 4.73 -6.73
CA ALA A 29 2.25 4.73 -8.19
C ALA A 29 0.83 4.43 -8.63
N THR A 30 0.35 5.16 -9.65
CA THR A 30 -0.94 4.92 -10.30
C THR A 30 -0.72 4.65 -11.77
N ARG A 31 -1.60 3.84 -12.37
CA ARG A 31 -1.59 3.58 -13.82
C ARG A 31 -1.83 4.90 -14.57
N ALA A 32 -1.22 5.05 -15.75
CA ALA A 32 -1.40 6.24 -16.60
C ALA A 32 -2.86 6.48 -17.04
N THR A 33 -3.65 5.42 -17.13
CA THR A 33 -5.07 5.52 -17.48
C THR A 33 -5.89 5.84 -16.23
N CYS A 34 -6.53 7.01 -16.24
CA CYS A 34 -7.50 7.43 -15.23
C CYS A 34 -8.86 7.64 -15.90
N VAL A 35 -9.90 6.99 -15.37
CA VAL A 35 -11.29 7.19 -15.81
C VAL A 35 -12.06 7.80 -14.64
N LEU A 36 -12.66 8.96 -14.87
CA LEU A 36 -13.46 9.65 -13.86
C LEU A 36 -14.69 8.84 -13.50
N HIS A 37 -15.09 8.85 -12.23
CA HIS A 37 -16.23 8.07 -11.74
C HIS A 37 -17.53 8.36 -12.52
N VAL A 38 -17.79 9.63 -12.85
CA VAL A 38 -18.94 10.05 -13.69
C VAL A 38 -18.93 9.43 -15.09
N ALA A 39 -17.74 9.17 -15.64
CA ALA A 39 -17.57 8.55 -16.96
C ALA A 39 -17.47 7.03 -16.89
N CYS A 40 -17.28 6.44 -15.70
CA CYS A 40 -17.12 5.01 -15.49
C CYS A 40 -18.29 4.17 -16.03
N PRO A 41 -19.58 4.47 -15.74
CA PRO A 41 -20.68 3.65 -16.26
C PRO A 41 -20.74 3.68 -17.79
N VAL A 42 -20.53 4.85 -18.41
CA VAL A 42 -20.49 4.97 -19.86
C VAL A 42 -19.27 4.25 -20.45
N TYR A 43 -18.09 4.40 -19.85
CA TYR A 43 -16.85 3.75 -20.30
C TYR A 43 -16.94 2.22 -20.20
N TYR A 44 -17.44 1.70 -19.07
CA TYR A 44 -17.53 0.27 -18.80
C TYR A 44 -18.52 -0.42 -19.74
N PHE A 45 -19.74 0.10 -19.89
CA PHE A 45 -20.76 -0.53 -20.73
C PHE A 45 -20.40 -0.50 -22.22
N ARG A 46 -19.71 0.55 -22.67
CA ARG A 46 -19.12 0.61 -24.02
C ARG A 46 -18.04 -0.45 -24.20
N LEU A 47 -17.12 -0.55 -23.23
CA LEU A 47 -16.00 -1.49 -23.29
C LEU A 47 -16.47 -2.95 -23.30
N THR A 48 -17.55 -3.27 -22.59
CA THR A 48 -18.09 -4.64 -22.49
C THR A 48 -19.22 -4.93 -23.48
N ASN A 49 -19.49 -4.06 -24.48
CA ASN A 49 -20.60 -4.18 -25.44
C ASN A 49 -22.00 -4.28 -24.80
N ASN A 50 -22.17 -3.77 -23.58
CA ASN A 50 -23.43 -3.83 -22.83
C ASN A 50 -24.26 -2.56 -22.94
N ASP A 51 -23.93 -1.65 -23.85
CA ASP A 51 -24.56 -0.32 -23.91
C ASP A 51 -26.09 -0.33 -24.00
N HIS A 52 -26.65 -1.41 -24.53
CA HIS A 52 -28.08 -1.66 -24.67
C HIS A 52 -28.79 -1.90 -23.33
N LEU A 53 -28.08 -2.25 -22.25
CA LEU A 53 -28.62 -2.46 -20.91
C LEU A 53 -28.77 -1.13 -20.15
N THR A 54 -29.61 -0.24 -20.67
CA THR A 54 -29.81 1.12 -20.13
C THR A 54 -30.37 1.14 -18.71
N ALA A 55 -31.18 0.13 -18.34
CA ALA A 55 -31.77 0.01 -17.00
C ALA A 55 -30.75 -0.26 -15.87
N LEU A 56 -29.50 -0.58 -16.19
CA LEU A 56 -28.43 -0.85 -15.23
C LEU A 56 -27.44 0.33 -15.10
N LYS A 57 -27.70 1.46 -15.79
CA LYS A 57 -26.82 2.63 -15.82
C LYS A 57 -27.23 3.73 -14.83
N ASP A 58 -28.38 3.58 -14.18
CA ASP A 58 -28.92 4.43 -13.11
C ASP A 58 -28.62 3.82 -11.73
#